data_AF-A0A1G3FPG6-F1
#
_entry.id   AF-A0A1G3FPG6-F1
#
_cell.length_a   1.000
_cell.length_b   1.000
_cell.length_c   1.000
_cell.angle_alpha   90.00
_cell.angle_beta   90.00
_cell.angle_gamma   90.00
#
_symmetry.space_group_name_H-M   'P 1'
#
loop_
_entity.id
_entity.type
_entity.pdbx_description
1 polymer ?
#
loop_
_entity_poly.entity_id
_entity_poly.type
_entity_poly.pdbx_seq_one_letter_code
_entity_poly.pdbx_strand_id
1 'polypeptide(L)'
;MTRIALPLHTPDLSGFARRLHSELSAQDGPPGHLALMNMLARSAGFRNFQHFRAQAIAADRLEAAPAQINEAAHIDLKEVDRVRRYFDADARLKSWPAKTSAQHLALWGIWAQIPRAQEWTERNFNAQL
;
A
#
# COMPACT_ATOMS: atom_id res chain seq x y z
N MET A 1 -5.40 7.25 20.10
CA MET A 1 -4.36 6.92 19.11
C MET A 1 -3.56 5.75 19.65
N THR A 2 -3.86 4.52 19.22
CA THR A 2 -3.15 3.31 19.62
C THR A 2 -1.68 3.42 19.19
N ARG A 3 -0.75 3.28 20.14
CA ARG A 3 0.69 3.36 19.88
C ARG A 3 1.11 2.10 19.16
N ILE A 4 1.34 2.20 17.85
CA ILE A 4 1.87 1.07 17.06
C ILE A 4 3.36 0.94 17.41
N ALA A 5 3.73 -0.16 18.06
CA ALA A 5 5.13 -0.51 18.28
C ALA A 5 5.71 -1.00 16.95
N LEU A 6 6.61 -0.23 16.34
CA LEU A 6 7.24 -0.56 15.07
C LEU A 6 8.65 -1.11 15.34
N PRO A 7 8.90 -2.42 15.22
CA PRO A 7 10.23 -2.98 15.41
C PRO A 7 11.16 -2.49 14.29
N LEU A 8 12.35 -2.01 14.65
CA LEU A 8 13.39 -1.62 13.72
C LEU A 8 14.47 -2.71 13.71
N HIS A 9 14.52 -3.50 12.64
CA HIS A 9 15.55 -4.52 12.44
C HIS A 9 16.66 -4.00 11.53
N THR A 10 17.93 -4.28 11.87
CA THR A 10 19.08 -4.01 11.01
C THR A 10 19.99 -5.24 10.94
N PRO A 11 20.39 -5.71 9.74
CA PRO A 11 21.29 -6.85 9.60
C PRO A 11 22.76 -6.52 9.91
N ASP A 12 23.14 -5.23 9.85
CA ASP A 12 24.48 -4.74 10.17
C ASP A 12 24.39 -3.64 11.24
N LEU A 13 24.65 -4.01 12.49
CA LEU A 13 24.62 -3.09 13.63
C LEU A 13 25.76 -2.06 13.57
N SER A 14 26.95 -2.46 13.09
CA SER A 14 28.10 -1.56 13.01
C SER A 14 27.91 -0.50 11.93
N GLY A 15 27.43 -0.90 10.75
CA GLY A 15 27.07 0.01 9.67
C GLY A 15 25.95 0.96 10.06
N PHE A 16 24.92 0.45 10.74
CA PHE A 16 23.84 1.26 11.30
C PHE A 16 24.38 2.35 12.24
N ALA A 17 25.18 1.95 13.24
CA ALA A 17 25.72 2.88 14.23
C ALA A 17 26.61 3.95 13.60
N ARG A 18 27.45 3.57 12.62
CA ARG A 18 28.33 4.51 11.90
C ARG A 18 27.53 5.55 11.11
N ARG A 19 26.47 5.13 10.42
CA ARG A 19 25.59 6.04 9.66
C ARG A 19 24.85 6.99 10.60
N LEU A 20 24.28 6.46 11.68
CA LEU A 20 23.57 7.27 12.67
C LEU A 20 24.49 8.32 13.31
N HIS A 21 25.71 7.91 13.70
CA HIS A 21 26.71 8.81 14.23
C HIS A 21 27.06 9.91 13.22
N SER A 22 27.30 9.56 11.96
CA SER A 22 27.61 10.53 10.91
C SER A 22 26.48 11.57 10.74
N GLU A 23 25.21 11.16 10.77
CA GLU A 23 24.09 12.09 10.64
C GLU A 23 23.92 12.98 11.87
N LEU A 24 24.14 12.44 13.08
CA LEU A 24 24.09 13.21 14.32
C LEU A 24 25.21 14.24 14.40
N SER A 25 26.44 13.86 14.00
CA SER A 25 27.60 14.77 14.01
C SER A 25 27.49 15.89 12.98
N ALA A 26 26.74 15.67 11.90
CA ALA A 26 26.53 16.68 10.86
C ALA A 26 25.45 17.72 11.23
N GLN A 27 24.77 17.55 12.35
CA GLN A 27 23.68 18.44 12.77
C GLN A 27 24.17 19.42 13.83
N ASP A 28 23.85 20.70 13.67
CA ASP A 28 24.14 21.73 14.66
C ASP A 28 23.15 21.64 15.84
N GLY A 29 23.43 20.73 16.77
CA GLY A 29 22.65 20.51 17.98
C GLY A 29 21.75 19.27 17.96
N PRO A 30 21.00 19.01 19.05
CA PRO A 30 20.22 17.79 19.18
C PRO A 30 19.04 17.75 18.20
N PRO A 31 18.80 16.64 17.49
CA PRO A 31 17.66 16.51 16.60
C PRO A 31 16.34 16.61 17.36
N GLY A 32 15.36 17.29 16.77
CA GLY A 32 13.96 17.10 17.14
C GLY A 32 13.50 15.65 16.91
N HIS A 33 12.40 15.24 17.55
CA HIS A 33 11.94 13.85 17.51
C HIS A 33 11.77 13.29 16.09
N LEU A 34 11.10 14.01 15.19
CA LEU A 34 10.91 13.57 13.81
C LEU A 34 12.22 13.48 13.03
N ALA A 35 13.17 14.38 13.28
CA ALA A 35 14.49 14.33 12.66
C ALA A 35 15.23 13.06 13.10
N LEU A 36 15.24 12.77 14.41
CA LEU A 36 15.83 11.54 14.95
C LEU A 36 15.17 10.27 14.38
N MET A 37 13.84 10.24 14.27
CA MET A 37 13.12 9.11 13.67
C MET A 37 13.52 8.88 12.20
N ASN A 38 13.73 9.96 11.44
CA ASN A 38 14.22 9.85 10.07
C ASN A 38 15.67 9.38 9.99
N MET A 39 16.54 9.84 10.89
CA MET A 39 17.94 9.38 10.99
C MET A 39 18.03 7.89 11.30
N LEU A 40 17.22 7.40 12.25
CA LEU A 40 17.11 5.97 12.59
C LEU A 40 16.64 5.16 11.38
N ALA A 41 15.59 5.62 10.69
CA ALA A 41 15.06 4.95 9.51
C ALA A 41 16.09 4.88 8.37
N ARG A 42 16.83 5.96 8.09
CA ARG A 42 17.90 5.98 7.09
C ARG A 42 19.08 5.10 7.43
N SER A 43 19.47 5.08 8.70
CA SER A 43 20.55 4.22 9.19
C SER A 43 20.22 2.73 9.00
N ALA A 44 18.94 2.37 9.10
CA ALA A 44 18.43 1.03 8.79
C ALA A 44 18.13 0.77 7.30
N GLY A 45 18.37 1.73 6.41
CA GLY A 45 18.23 1.56 4.95
C GLY A 45 16.91 2.06 4.34
N PHE A 46 16.02 2.69 5.11
CA PHE A 46 14.78 3.28 4.60
C PHE A 46 15.00 4.73 4.15
N ARG A 47 14.17 5.26 3.24
CA ARG A 47 14.28 6.66 2.80
C ARG A 47 13.95 7.68 3.90
N ASN A 48 12.96 7.37 4.73
CA ASN A 48 12.47 8.20 5.84
C ASN A 48 11.56 7.35 6.77
N PHE A 49 11.09 7.95 7.87
CA PHE A 49 10.22 7.26 8.83
C PHE A 49 8.88 6.81 8.24
N GLN A 50 8.29 7.59 7.32
CA GLN A 50 7.02 7.21 6.68
C GLN A 50 7.18 5.98 5.78
N HIS A 51 8.31 5.88 5.08
CA HIS A 51 8.67 4.72 4.27
C HIS A 51 8.86 3.47 5.15
N PHE A 52 9.60 3.60 6.26
CA PHE A 52 9.74 2.52 7.25
C PHE A 52 8.37 2.05 7.77
N ARG A 53 7.53 3.00 8.21
CA ARG A 53 6.19 2.70 8.74
C ARG A 53 5.30 2.03 7.68
N ALA A 54 5.33 2.50 6.44
CA ALA A 54 4.55 1.91 5.35
C ALA A 54 4.97 0.47 5.06
N GLN A 55 6.28 0.18 5.06
CA GLN A 55 6.79 -1.17 4.88
C GLN A 55 6.42 -2.10 6.05
N ALA A 56 6.55 -1.63 7.30
CA ALA A 56 6.16 -2.41 8.47
C ALA A 56 4.67 -2.77 8.44
N ILE A 57 3.79 -1.81 8.12
CA ILE A 57 2.35 -2.06 7.98
C ILE A 57 2.06 -3.04 6.82
N ALA A 58 2.81 -2.97 5.73
CA ALA A 58 2.65 -3.89 4.61
C ALA A 58 3.12 -5.31 4.96
N ALA A 59 4.22 -5.45 5.71
CA ALA A 59 4.71 -6.73 6.22
C ALA A 59 3.71 -7.37 7.19
N ASP A 60 3.20 -6.61 8.16
CA ASP A 60 2.16 -7.07 9.09
C ASP A 60 0.91 -7.58 8.34
N ARG A 61 0.50 -6.91 7.25
CA ARG A 61 -0.63 -7.34 6.41
C ARG A 61 -0.34 -8.63 5.65
N LEU A 62 0.91 -8.88 5.30
CA LEU A 62 1.31 -10.09 4.57
C LEU A 62 1.46 -11.29 5.53
N GLU A 63 1.98 -11.06 6.74
CA GLU A 63 2.14 -12.07 7.79
C GLU A 63 0.83 -12.39 8.50
N ALA A 64 -0.10 -11.44 8.59
CA ALA A 64 -1.47 -11.74 8.95
C ALA A 64 -1.98 -12.79 7.97
N ALA A 65 -2.14 -14.03 8.47
CA ALA A 65 -2.80 -15.11 7.75
C ALA A 65 -4.03 -14.53 7.06
N PRO A 66 -4.30 -14.85 5.77
CA PRO A 66 -5.39 -14.24 5.03
C PRO A 66 -6.59 -14.27 5.94
N ALA A 67 -7.01 -13.07 6.40
CA ALA A 67 -8.05 -12.96 7.41
C ALA A 67 -9.14 -13.90 6.92
N GLN A 68 -9.44 -14.96 7.72
CA GLN A 68 -10.52 -15.89 7.39
C GLN A 68 -11.61 -15.02 6.82
N ILE A 69 -11.94 -15.23 5.53
CA ILE A 69 -12.90 -14.37 4.84
C ILE A 69 -14.10 -14.45 5.75
N ASN A 70 -14.31 -13.41 6.54
CA ASN A 70 -15.41 -13.41 7.49
C ASN A 70 -16.59 -13.47 6.54
N GLU A 71 -17.32 -14.58 6.51
CA GLU A 71 -18.49 -14.74 5.64
C GLU A 71 -19.54 -13.64 5.92
N ALA A 72 -19.37 -12.91 7.05
CA ALA A 72 -20.08 -11.70 7.42
C ALA A 72 -19.36 -10.38 7.06
N ALA A 73 -18.42 -10.36 6.10
CA ALA A 73 -17.87 -9.12 5.58
C ALA A 73 -19.03 -8.33 4.95
N HIS A 74 -19.53 -7.34 5.69
CA HIS A 74 -20.66 -6.53 5.29
C HIS A 74 -20.33 -5.84 3.97
N ILE A 75 -20.96 -6.31 2.88
CA ILE A 75 -20.83 -5.73 1.55
C ILE A 75 -21.35 -4.29 1.62
N ASP A 76 -20.48 -3.30 1.44
CA ASP A 76 -20.91 -1.91 1.35
C ASP A 76 -21.57 -1.66 -0.02
N LEU A 77 -22.88 -1.92 -0.08
CA LEU A 77 -23.69 -1.70 -1.27
C LEU A 77 -23.66 -0.24 -1.74
N LYS A 78 -23.42 0.73 -0.84
CA LYS A 78 -23.29 2.15 -1.24
C LYS A 78 -21.99 2.40 -2.00
N GLU A 79 -20.90 1.73 -1.63
CA GLU A 79 -19.66 1.80 -2.39
C GLU A 79 -19.80 1.12 -3.75
N VAL A 80 -20.49 -0.02 -3.80
CA VAL A 80 -20.83 -0.71 -5.07
C VAL A 80 -21.66 0.21 -5.98
N ASP A 81 -22.72 0.84 -5.48
CA ASP A 81 -23.56 1.75 -6.26
C ASP A 81 -22.80 2.98 -6.78
N ARG A 82 -21.84 3.48 -5.99
CA ARG A 82 -20.97 4.59 -6.42
C ARG A 82 -20.06 4.16 -7.56
N VAL A 83 -19.44 2.99 -7.45
CA VAL A 83 -18.52 2.46 -8.46
C VAL A 83 -19.27 2.03 -9.73
N ARG A 84 -20.48 1.49 -9.60
CA ARG A 84 -21.37 1.13 -10.73
C ARG A 84 -21.59 2.30 -11.70
N ARG A 85 -21.61 3.54 -11.23
CA ARG A 85 -21.81 4.74 -12.09
C ARG A 85 -20.72 4.92 -13.15
N TYR A 86 -19.52 4.40 -12.87
CA TYR A 86 -18.39 4.43 -13.80
C TYR A 86 -18.52 3.40 -14.92
N PHE A 87 -19.46 2.46 -14.82
CA PHE A 87 -19.74 1.46 -15.85
C PHE A 87 -20.93 1.85 -16.73
N ASP A 88 -20.93 1.41 -17.99
CA ASP A 88 -22.07 1.51 -18.89
C ASP A 88 -23.05 0.33 -18.72
N ALA A 89 -24.02 0.24 -19.63
CA ALA A 89 -25.02 -0.84 -19.63
C ALA A 89 -24.41 -2.21 -20.01
N ASP A 90 -23.29 -2.21 -20.75
CA ASP A 90 -22.54 -3.40 -21.18
C ASP A 90 -21.45 -3.79 -20.17
N ALA A 91 -21.45 -3.17 -18.98
CA ALA A 91 -20.45 -3.36 -17.93
C ALA A 91 -19.00 -2.99 -18.33
N ARG A 92 -18.85 -2.09 -19.30
CA ARG A 92 -17.57 -1.44 -19.65
C ARG A 92 -17.34 -0.17 -18.86
N LEU A 93 -16.08 0.15 -18.59
CA LEU A 93 -15.69 1.30 -17.81
C LEU A 93 -15.70 2.59 -18.66
N LYS A 94 -16.69 3.45 -18.44
CA LYS A 94 -16.83 4.76 -19.11
C LYS A 94 -15.76 5.77 -18.67
N SER A 95 -15.33 5.70 -17.40
CA SER A 95 -14.33 6.61 -16.85
C SER A 95 -13.61 6.01 -15.66
N TRP A 96 -12.35 6.42 -15.46
CA TRP A 96 -11.53 5.93 -14.37
C TRP A 96 -11.86 6.67 -13.05
N PRO A 97 -12.17 5.97 -11.95
CA PRO A 97 -12.43 6.62 -10.67
C PRO A 97 -11.20 7.36 -10.13
N ALA A 98 -11.39 8.53 -9.51
CA ALA A 98 -10.28 9.28 -8.91
C ALA A 98 -9.81 8.71 -7.56
N LYS A 99 -10.73 8.08 -6.81
CA LYS A 99 -10.47 7.54 -5.46
C LYS A 99 -9.90 6.13 -5.55
N THR A 100 -8.78 5.86 -4.89
CA THR A 100 -8.12 4.54 -4.90
C THR A 100 -9.02 3.39 -4.46
N SER A 101 -9.91 3.59 -3.46
CA SER A 101 -10.85 2.52 -3.06
C SER A 101 -11.82 2.14 -4.20
N ALA A 102 -12.28 3.13 -4.95
CA ALA A 102 -13.14 2.94 -6.11
C ALA A 102 -12.39 2.33 -7.29
N GLN A 103 -11.12 2.69 -7.49
CA GLN A 103 -10.25 2.07 -8.50
C GLN A 103 -10.06 0.57 -8.23
N HIS A 104 -9.78 0.18 -6.99
CA HIS A 104 -9.67 -1.24 -6.63
C HIS A 104 -10.96 -2.00 -6.89
N LEU A 105 -12.12 -1.43 -6.52
CA LEU A 105 -13.40 -2.10 -6.77
C LEU A 105 -13.75 -2.17 -8.28
N ALA A 106 -13.40 -1.14 -9.06
CA ALA A 106 -13.56 -1.16 -10.51
C ALA A 106 -12.68 -2.25 -11.17
N LEU A 107 -11.43 -2.42 -10.70
CA LEU A 107 -10.56 -3.51 -11.15
C LEU A 107 -11.16 -4.88 -10.87
N TRP A 108 -11.79 -5.09 -9.71
CA TRP A 108 -12.51 -6.34 -9.42
C TRP A 108 -13.69 -6.55 -10.38
N GLY A 109 -14.45 -5.50 -10.69
CA GLY A 109 -15.54 -5.57 -11.66
C GLY A 109 -15.08 -5.91 -13.07
N ILE A 110 -13.93 -5.37 -13.50
CA ILE A 110 -13.28 -5.72 -14.77
C ILE A 110 -12.81 -7.18 -14.73
N TRP A 111 -12.08 -7.58 -13.67
CA TRP A 111 -11.52 -8.92 -13.54
C TRP A 111 -12.59 -10.01 -13.57
N ALA A 112 -13.75 -9.77 -12.95
CA ALA A 112 -14.86 -10.71 -12.93
C ALA A 112 -15.45 -11.01 -14.32
N GLN A 113 -15.22 -10.13 -15.31
CA GLN A 113 -15.69 -10.31 -16.68
C GLN A 113 -14.67 -11.04 -17.57
N ILE A 114 -13.43 -11.20 -17.11
CA ILE A 114 -12.36 -11.83 -17.89
C ILE A 114 -12.61 -13.34 -17.97
N PRO A 115 -12.79 -13.91 -19.17
CA PRO A 115 -12.91 -15.35 -19.36
C PRO A 115 -11.63 -16.07 -18.93
N ARG A 116 -11.79 -17.16 -18.18
CA ARG A 116 -10.67 -18.01 -17.80
C ARG A 116 -10.00 -18.65 -19.02
N ALA A 117 -8.69 -18.81 -18.97
CA ALA A 117 -7.89 -19.57 -19.94
C ALA A 117 -7.99 -19.09 -21.41
N GLN A 118 -8.33 -17.82 -21.62
CA GLN A 118 -8.28 -17.21 -22.94
C GLN A 118 -7.02 -16.36 -23.08
N GLU A 119 -6.37 -16.47 -24.23
CA GLU A 119 -5.23 -15.60 -24.58
C GLU A 119 -5.74 -14.31 -25.22
N TRP A 120 -5.17 -13.19 -24.77
CA TRP A 120 -5.57 -11.87 -25.23
C TRP A 120 -4.34 -11.12 -25.71
N THR A 121 -4.50 -10.41 -26.82
CA THR A 121 -3.61 -9.28 -27.13
C THR A 121 -4.09 -8.07 -26.36
N GLU A 122 -3.16 -7.16 -26.02
CA GLU A 122 -3.49 -5.91 -25.32
C GLU A 122 -4.62 -5.14 -26.01
N ARG A 123 -4.59 -5.08 -27.35
CA ARG A 123 -5.62 -4.41 -28.16
C ARG A 123 -7.01 -5.04 -27.97
N ASN A 124 -7.09 -6.37 -28.03
CA ASN A 124 -8.37 -7.07 -27.88
C ASN A 124 -8.90 -6.94 -26.45
N PHE A 125 -7.99 -6.90 -25.47
CA PHE A 125 -8.34 -6.72 -24.07
C PHE A 125 -8.93 -5.33 -23.83
N ASN A 126 -8.25 -4.29 -24.30
CA ASN A 126 -8.70 -2.91 -24.17
C ASN A 126 -10.04 -2.63 -24.88
N ALA A 127 -10.38 -3.38 -25.93
CA ALA A 127 -11.68 -3.26 -26.60
C ALA A 127 -12.86 -3.85 -25.80
N GLN A 128 -12.58 -4.62 -24.75
CA GLN A 128 -13.59 -5.21 -23.87
C GLN A 128 -13.68 -4.55 -22.48
N LEU A 129 -12.73 -3.67 -22.15
CA LEU A 129 -12.79 -2.80 -20.97
C LEU A 129 -13.75 -1.65 -21.17
#